data_AF-A0A0G0DZ30-F1
#
_entry.id   AF-A0A0G0DZ30-F1
#
_cell.length_a   1.000
_cell.length_b   1.000
_cell.length_c   1.000
_cell.angle_alpha   90.00
_cell.angle_beta   90.00
_cell.angle_gamma   90.00
#
_symmetry.space_group_name_H-M   'P 1'
#
loop_
_entity.id
_entity.type
_entity.pdbx_description
1 polymer ?
#
loop_
_entity_poly.entity_id
_entity_poly.type
_entity_poly.pdbx_seq_one_letter_code
_entity_poly.pdbx_strand_id
1 'polypeptide(L)'
;MAKLKKTTLYVSGMHCPSCDVLINDKFREEGNVVEVKPNFKDQSVEIFYTGQLNRNSLNNKIEKFGYKIVDGKLLIENHESLQKRLFEAGAIGVIFLLIYLIAKETNLLPSFDFTGNLNYLTIFAIGLVASTSTCMATSGALYLSIIPRRHLKRSEGSSDRRERNARLDFSSDLRQTRNDMGTALFFNTGRIISYGFFGLIAGFIGQALITNSGFGPFLTFLAAVFMILLGLDMAKIISIGKIIPSSLNKSIFLRLEDKIKTYPNKAPFFLGAITYLLPCGFTQAVQVYALGQGSPIQSAITMVVFALGTVPALLLIGSMSSLTSNKFYPYFLKVMGVLVFIVGFIYFSNFTSLYGININPFASNITGNGNSATVKNGVQTIEMRVVTSGYLPNYFTVKKDIPVKWVINGENVFGCQAYLVVPKLSIQKTIVAGLQTIDFTPTETGFINFSCGMGMYRGRIEVVN
;
A
#
# COMPACT_ATOMS: atom_id res chain seq x y z
N MET A 1 43.99 -1.63 34.91
CA MET A 1 43.01 -1.68 33.79
C MET A 1 41.73 -2.28 34.31
N ALA A 2 40.58 -1.62 34.12
CA ALA A 2 39.30 -2.19 34.53
C ALA A 2 38.99 -3.46 33.72
N LYS A 3 38.69 -4.57 34.40
CA LYS A 3 38.43 -5.86 33.75
C LYS A 3 37.12 -5.79 32.96
N LEU A 4 37.17 -6.07 31.66
CA LEU A 4 35.99 -6.13 30.79
C LEU A 4 35.12 -7.32 31.20
N LYS A 5 33.83 -7.07 31.45
CA LYS A 5 32.85 -8.09 31.83
C LYS A 5 31.82 -8.24 30.70
N LYS A 6 31.34 -9.47 30.51
CA LYS A 6 30.25 -9.80 29.58
C LYS A 6 29.02 -10.20 30.39
N THR A 7 27.85 -9.70 30.01
CA THR A 7 26.56 -10.20 30.49
C THR A 7 25.56 -10.26 29.34
N THR A 8 24.56 -11.12 29.46
CA THR A 8 23.47 -11.23 28.51
C THR A 8 22.17 -10.86 29.21
N LEU A 9 21.49 -9.83 28.71
CA LEU A 9 20.17 -9.41 29.18
C LEU A 9 19.12 -9.82 28.15
N TYR A 10 17.90 -10.08 28.63
CA TYR A 10 16.75 -10.36 27.76
C TYR A 10 15.81 -9.16 27.76
N VAL A 11 15.38 -8.74 26.58
CA VAL A 11 14.57 -7.53 26.39
C VAL A 11 13.28 -7.90 25.67
N SER A 12 12.16 -7.79 26.39
CA SER A 12 10.82 -8.00 25.84
C SER A 12 10.40 -6.83 24.95
N GLY A 13 9.62 -7.12 23.90
CA GLY A 13 9.06 -6.14 22.97
C GLY A 13 9.88 -5.92 21.69
N MET A 14 11.01 -6.62 21.51
CA MET A 14 11.80 -6.53 20.28
C MET A 14 11.12 -7.29 19.13
N HIS A 15 10.82 -6.60 18.02
CA HIS A 15 10.03 -7.15 16.92
C HIS A 15 10.66 -6.97 15.53
N CYS A 16 11.66 -6.11 15.37
CA CYS A 16 12.28 -5.84 14.09
C CYS A 16 13.79 -5.52 14.23
N PRO A 17 14.56 -5.54 13.12
CA PRO A 17 15.97 -5.16 13.13
C PRO A 17 16.25 -3.75 13.67
N SER A 18 15.29 -2.82 13.61
CA SER A 18 15.44 -1.49 14.21
C SER A 18 15.48 -1.53 15.73
N CYS A 19 14.91 -2.57 16.37
CA CYS A 19 15.04 -2.78 17.81
C CYS A 19 16.50 -2.97 18.21
N ASP A 20 17.30 -3.68 17.40
CA ASP A 20 18.73 -3.85 17.66
C ASP A 20 19.44 -2.50 17.71
N VAL A 21 19.14 -1.62 16.76
CA VAL A 21 19.79 -0.30 16.67
C VAL A 21 19.44 0.55 17.88
N LEU A 22 18.15 0.65 18.22
CA LEU A 22 17.69 1.45 19.35
C LEU A 22 18.24 0.96 20.68
N ILE A 23 18.26 -0.36 20.91
CA ILE A 23 18.80 -0.93 22.15
C ILE A 23 20.30 -0.72 22.24
N ASN A 24 21.05 -0.91 21.15
CA ASN A 24 22.49 -0.60 21.10
C ASN A 24 22.76 0.88 21.42
N ASP A 25 22.00 1.79 20.82
CA ASP A 25 22.11 3.24 21.03
C ASP A 25 21.86 3.60 22.50
N LYS A 26 20.74 3.13 23.09
CA LYS A 26 20.38 3.46 24.48
C LYS A 26 21.30 2.85 25.53
N PHE A 27 21.80 1.63 25.29
CA PHE A 27 22.71 0.99 26.24
C PHE A 27 24.12 1.58 26.17
N ARG A 28 24.57 2.06 25.00
CA ARG A 28 25.86 2.77 24.85
C ARG A 28 25.89 4.15 25.51
N GLU A 29 24.74 4.76 25.79
CA GLU A 29 24.68 5.99 26.58
C GLU A 29 25.10 5.79 28.04
N GLU A 30 25.19 4.54 28.51
CA GLU A 30 25.73 4.23 29.83
C GLU A 30 27.27 4.27 29.75
N GLY A 31 27.90 5.23 30.45
CA GLY A 31 29.32 5.55 30.27
C GLY A 31 30.30 4.42 30.59
N ASN A 32 29.83 3.32 31.16
CA ASN A 32 30.62 2.14 31.47
C ASN A 32 30.39 0.96 30.49
N VAL A 33 29.57 1.14 29.45
CA VAL A 33 29.31 0.16 28.39
C VAL A 33 30.24 0.41 27.20
N VAL A 34 31.00 -0.61 26.82
CA VAL A 34 32.01 -0.56 25.75
C VAL A 34 31.42 -1.03 24.42
N GLU A 35 30.66 -2.12 24.45
CA GLU A 35 30.04 -2.70 23.25
C GLU A 35 28.69 -3.34 23.60
N VAL A 36 27.73 -3.23 22.69
CA VAL A 36 26.40 -3.85 22.81
C VAL A 36 26.11 -4.61 21.53
N LYS A 37 25.76 -5.89 21.64
CA LYS A 37 25.36 -6.77 20.55
C LYS A 37 23.92 -7.27 20.80
N PRO A 38 22.92 -6.46 20.45
CA PRO A 38 21.53 -6.88 20.51
C PRO A 38 21.18 -7.83 19.37
N ASN A 39 20.24 -8.72 19.66
CA ASN A 39 19.68 -9.71 18.75
C ASN A 39 18.16 -9.80 18.97
N PHE A 40 17.40 -9.11 18.12
CA PHE A 40 15.94 -9.08 18.17
C PHE A 40 15.30 -10.45 17.93
N LYS A 41 15.96 -11.35 17.18
CA LYS A 41 15.43 -12.69 16.91
C LYS A 41 15.34 -13.51 18.19
N ASP A 42 16.37 -13.39 19.03
CA ASP A 42 16.50 -14.12 20.30
C ASP A 42 16.04 -13.31 21.51
N GLN A 43 15.51 -12.10 21.26
CA GLN A 43 15.16 -11.11 22.28
C GLN A 43 16.26 -10.91 23.34
N SER A 44 17.53 -10.99 22.92
CA SER A 44 18.69 -10.99 23.80
C SER A 44 19.66 -9.87 23.44
N VAL A 45 20.44 -9.42 24.43
CA VAL A 45 21.40 -8.34 24.29
C VAL A 45 22.67 -8.73 25.02
N GLU A 46 23.74 -8.97 24.28
CA GLU A 46 25.06 -9.13 24.88
C GLU A 46 25.70 -7.76 25.13
N ILE A 47 26.13 -7.52 26.37
CA ILE A 47 26.70 -6.24 26.80
C ILE A 47 28.11 -6.48 27.31
N PHE A 48 29.07 -5.73 26.79
CA PHE A 48 30.46 -5.67 27.23
C PHE A 48 30.67 -4.37 27.99
N TYR A 49 31.02 -4.43 29.27
CA TYR A 49 31.08 -3.27 30.16
C TYR A 49 32.22 -3.34 31.16
N THR A 50 32.57 -2.20 31.75
CA THR A 50 33.57 -2.06 32.82
C THR A 50 32.89 -1.70 34.15
N GLY A 51 33.34 -2.28 35.27
CA GLY A 51 32.79 -1.95 36.59
C GLY A 51 31.49 -2.71 36.95
N GLN A 52 30.43 -1.97 37.34
CA GLN A 52 29.11 -2.48 37.71
C GLN A 52 28.02 -1.95 36.76
N LEU A 53 27.19 -2.84 36.23
CA LEU A 53 26.09 -2.48 35.33
C LEU A 53 24.82 -2.21 36.15
N ASN A 54 24.25 -1.01 36.04
CA ASN A 54 22.97 -0.70 36.70
C ASN A 54 21.79 -1.10 35.81
N ARG A 55 21.20 -2.25 36.10
CA ARG A 55 20.05 -2.77 35.35
C ARG A 55 18.83 -1.85 35.37
N ASN A 56 18.58 -1.15 36.48
CA ASN A 56 17.44 -0.24 36.59
C ASN A 56 17.64 1.00 35.71
N SER A 57 18.87 1.52 35.62
CA SER A 57 19.23 2.61 34.70
C SER A 57 18.94 2.21 33.24
N LEU A 58 19.42 1.03 32.84
CA LEU A 58 19.21 0.50 31.49
C LEU A 58 17.72 0.28 31.19
N ASN A 59 16.96 -0.29 32.15
CA ASN A 59 15.53 -0.52 31.98
C ASN A 59 14.77 0.80 31.80
N ASN A 60 15.05 1.81 32.63
CA ASN A 60 14.43 3.13 32.53
C ASN A 60 14.69 3.82 31.16
N LYS A 61 15.88 3.59 30.58
CA LYS A 61 16.23 4.16 29.25
C LYS A 61 15.43 3.54 28.11
N ILE A 62 14.97 2.30 28.23
CA ILE A 62 14.27 1.58 27.16
C ILE A 62 12.76 1.45 27.39
N GLU A 63 12.30 1.57 28.63
CA GLU A 63 10.88 1.48 29.02
C GLU A 63 10.01 2.52 28.32
N LYS A 64 10.55 3.72 28.09
CA LYS A 64 9.89 4.79 27.33
C LYS A 64 9.60 4.43 25.86
N PHE A 65 10.26 3.41 25.32
CA PHE A 65 10.03 2.89 23.97
C PHE A 65 9.16 1.62 23.96
N GLY A 66 8.66 1.19 25.11
CA GLY A 66 7.85 -0.02 25.27
C GLY A 66 8.65 -1.31 25.40
N TYR A 67 9.96 -1.23 25.66
CA TYR A 67 10.80 -2.39 25.92
C TYR A 67 11.00 -2.60 27.43
N LYS A 68 11.17 -3.84 27.87
CA LYS A 68 11.44 -4.14 29.28
C LYS A 68 12.49 -5.23 29.43
N ILE A 69 13.46 -5.00 30.31
CA ILE A 69 14.45 -6.02 30.67
C ILE A 69 13.76 -7.05 31.57
N VAL A 70 13.79 -8.31 31.16
CA VAL A 70 13.13 -9.41 31.87
C VAL A 70 14.15 -10.42 32.40
N ASP A 71 13.75 -11.13 33.45
CA ASP A 71 14.57 -12.16 34.09
C ASP A 71 14.45 -13.49 33.37
N GLY A 72 15.60 -14.05 32.98
CA GLY A 72 15.68 -15.32 32.27
C GLY A 72 15.47 -15.18 30.76
N LYS A 73 15.85 -16.23 30.04
CA LYS A 73 15.56 -16.33 28.60
C LYS A 73 14.05 -16.27 28.47
N LEU A 74 13.54 -15.27 27.75
CA LEU A 74 12.15 -15.28 27.32
C LEU A 74 11.94 -16.60 26.59
N LEU A 75 11.29 -17.56 27.26
CA LEU A 75 10.60 -18.62 26.56
C LEU A 75 9.71 -17.87 25.60
N ILE A 76 10.00 -17.98 24.31
CA ILE A 76 9.29 -17.29 23.24
C ILE A 76 7.81 -17.48 23.57
N GLU A 77 7.17 -16.42 24.09
CA GLU A 77 5.76 -16.46 24.47
C GLU A 77 5.03 -17.01 23.27
N ASN A 78 4.31 -18.11 23.51
CA ASN A 78 3.49 -18.84 22.56
C ASN A 78 3.28 -18.03 21.29
N HIS A 79 4.02 -18.35 20.22
CA HIS A 79 3.59 -17.93 18.89
C HIS A 79 2.16 -18.41 18.80
N GLU A 80 1.19 -17.49 18.80
CA GLU A 80 -0.17 -17.84 18.41
C GLU A 80 -0.05 -18.73 17.19
N SER A 81 -0.55 -19.96 17.30
CA SER A 81 -0.36 -20.96 16.26
C SER A 81 -0.76 -20.34 14.93
N LEU A 82 -0.04 -20.69 13.85
CA LEU A 82 -0.37 -20.21 12.51
C LEU A 82 -1.88 -20.42 12.21
N GLN A 83 -2.45 -21.51 12.72
CA GLN A 83 -3.89 -21.78 12.73
C GLN A 83 -4.73 -20.70 13.40
N LYS A 84 -4.38 -20.24 14.62
CA LYS A 84 -5.12 -19.16 15.28
C LYS A 84 -5.05 -17.85 14.50
N ARG A 85 -3.89 -17.53 13.91
CA ARG A 85 -3.73 -16.32 13.09
C ARG A 85 -4.54 -16.38 11.80
N LEU A 86 -4.53 -17.52 11.12
CA LEU A 86 -5.35 -17.80 9.94
C LEU A 86 -6.83 -17.76 10.27
N PHE A 87 -7.23 -18.28 11.43
CA PHE A 87 -8.63 -18.26 11.88
C PHE A 87 -9.11 -16.84 12.17
N GLU A 88 -8.31 -16.04 12.89
CA GLU A 88 -8.66 -14.63 13.15
C GLU A 88 -8.73 -13.81 11.85
N ALA A 89 -7.74 -13.95 10.97
CA ALA A 89 -7.73 -13.29 9.67
C ALA A 89 -8.91 -13.72 8.79
N GLY A 90 -9.23 -15.02 8.79
CA GLY A 90 -10.38 -15.59 8.07
C GLY A 90 -11.70 -15.10 8.61
N ALA A 91 -11.90 -15.09 9.93
CA ALA A 91 -13.12 -14.58 10.57
C ALA A 91 -13.35 -13.11 10.24
N ILE A 92 -12.29 -12.29 10.30
CA ILE A 92 -12.34 -10.88 9.88
C ILE A 92 -12.74 -10.77 8.40
N GLY A 93 -12.11 -11.56 7.52
CA GLY A 93 -12.44 -11.56 6.10
C GLY A 93 -13.90 -11.91 5.81
N VAL A 94 -14.45 -12.90 6.52
CA VAL A 94 -15.86 -13.31 6.42
C VAL A 94 -16.78 -12.19 6.88
N ILE A 95 -16.48 -11.50 7.99
CA ILE A 95 -17.28 -10.37 8.47
C ILE A 95 -17.33 -9.26 7.41
N PHE A 96 -16.19 -8.90 6.81
CA PHE A 96 -16.17 -7.89 5.74
C PHE A 96 -16.95 -8.33 4.50
N LEU A 97 -16.86 -9.60 4.13
CA LEU A 97 -17.62 -10.15 3.01
C LEU A 97 -19.13 -10.09 3.28
N LEU A 98 -19.57 -10.41 4.51
CA LEU A 98 -20.96 -10.27 4.92
C LEU A 98 -21.42 -8.80 4.89
N ILE A 99 -20.62 -7.86 5.40
CA ILE A 99 -20.91 -6.42 5.33
C ILE A 99 -21.05 -5.97 3.88
N TYR A 100 -20.15 -6.40 3.00
CA TYR A 100 -20.20 -6.07 1.57
C TYR A 100 -21.48 -6.62 0.90
N LEU A 101 -21.83 -7.88 1.17
CA LEU A 101 -23.05 -8.48 0.62
C LEU A 101 -24.31 -7.76 1.12
N ILE A 102 -24.37 -7.41 2.40
CA ILE A 102 -25.49 -6.63 2.98
C ILE A 102 -25.54 -5.24 2.35
N ALA A 103 -24.41 -4.55 2.21
CA ALA A 103 -24.35 -3.21 1.63
C ALA A 103 -24.76 -3.21 0.14
N LYS A 104 -24.45 -4.30 -0.59
CA LYS A 104 -24.89 -4.53 -1.96
C LYS A 104 -26.41 -4.77 -2.02
N GLU A 105 -26.94 -5.64 -1.17
CA GLU A 105 -28.37 -6.00 -1.16
C GLU A 105 -29.27 -4.83 -0.74
N THR A 106 -28.77 -4.00 0.17
CA THR A 106 -29.48 -2.82 0.68
C THR A 106 -29.34 -1.58 -0.21
N ASN A 107 -28.59 -1.65 -1.33
CA ASN A 107 -28.22 -0.50 -2.16
C ASN A 107 -27.59 0.67 -1.35
N LEU A 108 -27.03 0.39 -0.17
CA LEU A 108 -26.40 1.40 0.69
C LEU A 108 -25.10 1.94 0.08
N LEU A 109 -24.47 1.16 -0.79
CA LEU A 109 -23.40 1.63 -1.66
C LEU A 109 -24.04 2.22 -2.90
N PRO A 110 -24.16 3.57 -3.03
CA PRO A 110 -24.47 4.14 -4.33
C PRO A 110 -23.45 3.59 -5.33
N SER A 111 -23.91 3.19 -6.50
CA SER A 111 -23.06 3.02 -7.66
C SER A 111 -22.42 4.37 -7.91
N PHE A 112 -21.25 4.62 -7.31
CA PHE A 112 -20.42 5.76 -7.65
C PHE A 112 -20.06 5.56 -9.10
N ASP A 113 -20.80 6.24 -9.96
CA ASP A 113 -20.60 6.17 -11.40
C ASP A 113 -19.35 7.00 -11.68
N PHE A 114 -18.20 6.33 -11.68
CA PHE A 114 -16.90 6.90 -12.04
C PHE A 114 -16.80 7.13 -13.57
N THR A 115 -17.93 7.37 -14.24
CA THR A 115 -18.18 7.34 -15.70
C THR A 115 -17.59 8.48 -16.49
N GLY A 116 -17.16 9.57 -15.86
CA GLY A 116 -16.50 10.67 -16.57
C GLY A 116 -14.98 10.49 -16.65
N ASN A 117 -14.32 11.30 -17.49
CA ASN A 117 -12.96 11.76 -17.19
C ASN A 117 -12.94 12.11 -15.71
N LEU A 118 -12.17 11.39 -14.88
CA LEU A 118 -12.12 11.65 -13.45
C LEU A 118 -11.71 13.11 -13.28
N ASN A 119 -12.69 13.96 -12.98
CA ASN A 119 -12.42 15.35 -12.72
C ASN A 119 -11.46 15.38 -11.52
N TYR A 120 -10.57 16.37 -11.48
CA TYR A 120 -9.69 16.58 -10.35
C TYR A 120 -10.48 16.63 -9.02
N LEU A 121 -11.74 17.08 -9.04
CA LEU A 121 -12.63 16.99 -7.89
C LEU A 121 -12.88 15.55 -7.42
N THR A 122 -13.14 14.61 -8.33
CA THR A 122 -13.33 13.19 -8.01
C THR A 122 -12.04 12.57 -7.51
N ILE A 123 -10.89 12.89 -8.13
CA ILE A 123 -9.57 12.41 -7.69
C ILE A 123 -9.26 12.91 -6.26
N PHE A 124 -9.59 14.17 -5.98
CA PHE A 124 -9.47 14.76 -4.66
C PHE A 124 -10.38 14.04 -3.65
N ALA A 125 -11.64 13.77 -4.00
CA ALA A 125 -12.57 13.03 -3.15
C ALA A 125 -12.10 11.59 -2.89
N ILE A 126 -11.52 10.92 -3.89
CA ILE A 126 -10.88 9.61 -3.73
C ILE A 126 -9.72 9.72 -2.73
N GLY A 127 -8.91 10.78 -2.79
CA GLY A 127 -7.88 11.07 -1.79
C GLY A 127 -8.45 11.25 -0.38
N LEU A 128 -9.56 11.98 -0.25
CA LEU A 128 -10.24 12.18 1.03
C LEU A 128 -10.74 10.87 1.63
N VAL A 129 -11.41 10.02 0.84
CA VAL A 129 -11.89 8.70 1.28
C VAL A 129 -10.71 7.74 1.54
N ALA A 130 -9.65 7.80 0.73
CA ALA A 130 -8.45 7.01 0.95
C ALA A 130 -7.80 7.33 2.30
N SER A 131 -7.91 8.59 2.74
CA SER A 131 -7.32 9.05 3.99
C SER A 131 -8.05 8.55 5.25
N THR A 132 -9.29 8.05 5.11
CA THR A 132 -10.05 7.38 6.17
C THR A 132 -9.99 5.85 6.08
N SER A 133 -9.20 5.29 5.16
CA SER A 133 -9.19 3.85 4.84
C SER A 133 -7.82 3.20 5.12
N THR A 134 -7.48 2.13 4.40
CA THR A 134 -6.22 1.38 4.50
C THR A 134 -4.97 2.26 4.36
N CYS A 135 -5.05 3.37 3.63
CA CYS A 135 -3.90 4.27 3.47
C CYS A 135 -3.55 5.00 4.77
N MET A 136 -4.53 5.20 5.68
CA MET A 136 -4.30 5.70 7.03
C MET A 136 -3.47 4.72 7.86
N ALA A 137 -3.64 3.41 7.64
CA ALA A 137 -2.91 2.37 8.35
C ALA A 137 -1.41 2.39 8.04
N THR A 138 -1.03 2.69 6.80
CA THR A 138 0.37 2.68 6.37
C THR A 138 1.00 4.06 6.49
N SER A 139 0.41 5.08 5.85
CA SER A 139 0.95 6.45 5.88
C SER A 139 0.73 7.14 7.22
N GLY A 140 -0.38 6.87 7.90
CA GLY A 140 -0.64 7.37 9.26
C GLY A 140 0.24 6.71 10.31
N ALA A 141 0.54 5.42 10.21
CA ALA A 141 1.50 4.75 11.11
C ALA A 141 2.91 5.32 10.96
N LEU A 142 3.34 5.58 9.73
CA LEU A 142 4.63 6.20 9.46
C LEU A 142 4.69 7.64 9.95
N TYR A 143 3.60 8.39 9.81
CA TYR A 143 3.50 9.75 10.35
C TYR A 143 3.54 9.75 11.90
N LEU A 144 2.78 8.86 12.53
CA LEU A 144 2.72 8.72 13.99
C LEU A 144 4.02 8.24 14.64
N SER A 145 4.90 7.56 13.89
CA SER A 145 6.22 7.15 14.42
C SER A 145 7.19 8.32 14.62
N ILE A 146 6.89 9.47 14.00
CA ILE A 146 7.70 10.70 14.07
C ILE A 146 7.19 11.64 15.17
N ILE A 147 5.91 11.53 15.53
CA ILE A 147 5.33 12.36 16.60
C ILE A 147 5.86 11.87 17.96
N PRO A 148 6.49 12.75 18.76
CA PRO A 148 6.93 12.39 20.10
C PRO A 148 5.77 11.85 20.94
N ARG A 149 5.91 10.64 21.51
CA ARG A 149 4.84 10.04 22.34
C ARG A 149 4.56 10.93 23.55
N ARG A 150 3.30 11.36 23.71
CA ARG A 150 2.80 12.07 24.90
C ARG A 150 2.93 11.17 26.13
N HIS A 151 3.97 11.33 26.93
CA HIS A 151 3.93 10.84 28.31
C HIS A 151 3.39 11.96 29.20
N LEU A 152 2.13 11.82 29.59
CA LEU A 152 1.53 12.60 30.67
C LEU A 152 2.33 12.33 31.94
N LYS A 153 3.26 13.23 32.26
CA LYS A 153 3.87 13.30 33.58
C LYS A 153 2.80 13.88 34.51
N ARG A 154 1.94 13.04 35.07
CA ARG A 154 0.99 13.45 36.12
C ARG A 154 1.81 13.83 37.35
N SER A 155 2.13 15.11 37.46
CA SER A 155 2.85 15.68 38.59
C SER A 155 1.91 15.67 39.81
N GLU A 156 2.04 14.65 40.66
CA GLU A 156 1.52 14.71 42.02
C GLU A 156 2.38 15.70 42.82
N GLY A 157 1.83 16.88 43.13
CA GLY A 157 2.53 17.84 43.98
C GLY A 157 1.76 19.15 44.22
N SER A 158 1.24 19.27 45.46
CA SER A 158 0.88 20.48 46.23
C SER A 158 0.09 21.62 45.56
N SER A 159 -1.04 21.99 46.19
CA SER A 159 -2.10 22.89 45.72
C SER A 159 -1.69 24.33 45.38
N ASP A 160 -0.55 24.84 45.84
CA ASP A 160 -0.16 26.26 45.69
C ASP A 160 0.65 26.61 44.43
N ARG A 161 1.09 25.60 43.66
CA ARG A 161 1.84 25.81 42.38
C ARG A 161 0.97 25.67 41.12
N ARG A 162 -0.36 25.54 41.27
CA ARG A 162 -1.29 25.19 40.18
C ARG A 162 -1.46 26.28 39.12
N GLU A 163 -1.45 27.55 39.49
CA GLU A 163 -1.81 28.64 38.56
C GLU A 163 -0.65 29.08 37.65
N ARG A 164 0.60 29.07 38.16
CA ARG A 164 1.81 29.33 37.34
C ARG A 164 2.15 28.16 36.42
N ASN A 165 1.90 26.92 36.86
CA ASN A 165 2.09 25.74 36.01
C ASN A 165 1.02 25.66 34.91
N ALA A 166 -0.22 26.09 35.14
CA ALA A 166 -1.25 26.07 34.11
C ALA A 166 -0.93 26.95 32.88
N ARG A 167 -0.32 28.14 33.07
CA ARG A 167 0.15 28.97 31.94
C ARG A 167 1.36 28.39 31.21
N LEU A 168 2.29 27.77 31.95
CA LEU A 168 3.45 27.09 31.37
C LEU A 168 3.02 25.83 30.60
N ASP A 169 2.13 25.03 31.17
CA ASP A 169 1.54 23.84 30.53
C ASP A 169 0.76 24.25 29.28
N PHE A 170 -0.09 25.28 29.33
CA PHE A 170 -0.82 25.79 28.14
C PHE A 170 0.12 26.34 27.05
N SER A 171 1.14 27.11 27.42
CA SER A 171 2.14 27.63 26.47
C SER A 171 3.00 26.51 25.87
N SER A 172 3.28 25.45 26.65
CA SER A 172 4.02 24.27 26.19
C SER A 172 3.16 23.39 25.27
N ASP A 173 1.85 23.28 25.55
CA ASP A 173 0.89 22.53 24.74
C ASP A 173 0.61 23.24 23.41
N LEU A 174 0.53 24.58 23.41
CA LEU A 174 0.46 25.40 22.18
C LEU A 174 1.76 25.33 21.36
N ARG A 175 2.94 25.37 22.00
CA ARG A 175 4.24 25.27 21.32
C ARG A 175 4.48 23.87 20.76
N GLN A 176 4.00 22.83 21.45
CA GLN A 176 4.03 21.44 21.01
C GLN A 176 3.03 21.19 19.88
N THR A 177 1.79 21.67 19.98
CA THR A 177 0.78 21.58 18.91
C THR A 177 1.25 22.30 17.64
N ARG A 178 1.95 23.44 17.78
CA ARG A 178 2.61 24.14 16.67
C ARG A 178 3.73 23.33 16.04
N ASN A 179 4.51 22.59 16.83
CA ASN A 179 5.55 21.68 16.32
C ASN A 179 4.95 20.44 15.64
N ASP A 180 3.83 19.91 16.14
CA ASP A 180 3.11 18.77 15.58
C ASP A 180 2.44 19.14 14.24
N MET A 181 1.84 20.33 14.14
CA MET A 181 1.33 20.88 12.89
C MET A 181 2.45 21.15 11.88
N GLY A 182 3.59 21.70 12.33
CA GLY A 182 4.77 21.88 11.47
C GLY A 182 5.26 20.53 10.91
N THR A 183 5.33 19.51 11.76
CA THR A 183 5.67 18.14 11.38
C THR A 183 4.69 17.55 10.36
N ALA A 184 3.39 17.77 10.56
CA ALA A 184 2.33 17.38 9.63
C ALA A 184 2.47 18.07 8.27
N LEU A 185 2.78 19.36 8.28
CA LEU A 185 2.95 20.15 7.07
C LEU A 185 4.16 19.64 6.27
N PHE A 186 5.33 19.53 6.91
CA PHE A 186 6.53 19.01 6.25
C PHE A 186 6.33 17.61 5.68
N PHE A 187 5.65 16.72 6.41
CA PHE A 187 5.30 15.39 5.94
C PHE A 187 4.42 15.42 4.69
N ASN A 188 3.32 16.17 4.73
CA ASN A 188 2.40 16.27 3.60
C ASN A 188 3.03 17.00 2.40
N THR A 189 3.90 17.99 2.62
CA THR A 189 4.65 18.66 1.55
C THR A 189 5.58 17.67 0.85
N GLY A 190 6.35 16.87 1.60
CA GLY A 190 7.20 15.84 1.02
C GLY A 190 6.40 14.81 0.21
N ARG A 191 5.22 14.42 0.74
CA ARG A 191 4.28 13.54 0.04
C ARG A 191 3.75 14.14 -1.26
N ILE A 192 3.26 15.37 -1.26
CA ILE A 192 2.70 16.01 -2.47
C ILE A 192 3.77 16.13 -3.55
N ILE A 193 4.98 16.56 -3.17
CA ILE A 193 6.09 16.71 -4.12
C ILE A 193 6.49 15.36 -4.70
N SER A 194 6.62 14.31 -3.88
CA SER A 194 6.99 12.98 -4.39
C SER A 194 5.90 12.38 -5.28
N TYR A 195 4.63 12.58 -4.94
CA TYR A 195 3.50 12.12 -5.77
C TYR A 195 3.49 12.82 -7.13
N GLY A 196 3.71 14.13 -7.19
CA GLY A 196 3.86 14.85 -8.45
C GLY A 196 5.06 14.36 -9.26
N PHE A 197 6.22 14.20 -8.62
CA PHE A 197 7.45 13.75 -9.27
C PHE A 197 7.33 12.33 -9.84
N PHE A 198 6.88 11.37 -9.02
CA PHE A 198 6.70 10.01 -9.49
C PHE A 198 5.49 9.84 -10.41
N GLY A 199 4.46 10.69 -10.28
CA GLY A 199 3.36 10.79 -11.25
C GLY A 199 3.86 11.25 -12.62
N LEU A 200 4.77 12.22 -12.66
CA LEU A 200 5.44 12.66 -13.89
C LEU A 200 6.23 11.51 -14.52
N ILE A 201 7.04 10.80 -13.73
CA ILE A 201 7.77 9.60 -14.19
C ILE A 201 6.80 8.53 -14.70
N ALA A 202 5.71 8.30 -13.98
CA ALA A 202 4.68 7.36 -14.36
C ALA A 202 4.06 7.73 -15.71
N GLY A 203 3.73 8.99 -15.97
CA GLY A 203 3.22 9.39 -17.29
C GLY A 203 4.24 9.22 -18.42
N PHE A 204 5.54 9.47 -18.17
CA PHE A 204 6.61 9.17 -19.14
C PHE A 204 6.73 7.67 -19.43
N ILE A 205 6.71 6.84 -18.38
CA ILE A 205 6.70 5.39 -18.52
C ILE A 205 5.42 4.94 -19.23
N GLY A 206 4.28 5.53 -18.90
CA GLY A 206 2.98 5.32 -19.53
C GLY A 206 3.00 5.55 -21.04
N GLN A 207 3.66 6.62 -21.48
CA GLN A 207 3.86 6.90 -22.89
C GLN A 207 4.67 5.80 -23.60
N ALA A 208 5.73 5.29 -22.96
CA ALA A 208 6.53 4.18 -23.50
C ALA A 208 5.80 2.83 -23.40
N LEU A 209 4.99 2.64 -22.37
CA LEU A 209 4.17 1.45 -22.13
C LEU A 209 3.18 1.22 -23.26
N ILE A 210 2.60 2.30 -23.77
CA ILE A 210 1.66 2.25 -24.89
C ILE A 210 2.32 1.71 -26.17
N THR A 211 3.66 1.76 -26.25
CA THR A 211 4.42 1.34 -27.43
C THR A 211 4.98 -0.08 -27.35
N ASN A 212 4.99 -0.73 -26.17
CA ASN A 212 5.65 -2.03 -25.98
C ASN A 212 4.73 -3.07 -25.34
N SER A 213 4.54 -4.18 -26.05
CA SER A 213 3.57 -5.22 -25.72
C SER A 213 3.91 -6.11 -24.50
N GLY A 214 5.14 -6.10 -24.00
CA GLY A 214 5.52 -6.96 -22.87
C GLY A 214 5.35 -6.35 -21.47
N PHE A 215 5.38 -5.02 -21.36
CA PHE A 215 5.75 -4.38 -20.09
C PHE A 215 4.57 -4.18 -19.12
N GLY A 216 3.35 -3.91 -19.62
CA GLY A 216 2.15 -3.79 -18.78
C GLY A 216 1.84 -5.06 -17.96
N PRO A 217 1.81 -6.26 -18.57
CA PRO A 217 1.64 -7.52 -17.86
C PRO A 217 2.74 -7.78 -16.82
N PHE A 218 4.00 -7.47 -17.14
CA PHE A 218 5.13 -7.61 -16.22
C PHE A 218 4.97 -6.72 -14.96
N LEU A 219 4.56 -5.47 -15.16
CA LEU A 219 4.36 -4.52 -14.05
C LEU A 219 3.18 -4.95 -13.16
N THR A 220 2.12 -5.50 -13.74
CA THR A 220 0.95 -6.02 -13.01
C THR A 220 1.32 -7.24 -12.16
N PHE A 221 2.12 -8.16 -12.70
CA PHE A 221 2.68 -9.29 -11.95
C PHE A 221 3.54 -8.83 -10.78
N LEU A 222 4.45 -7.89 -11.02
CA LEU A 222 5.33 -7.36 -9.98
C LEU A 222 4.54 -6.70 -8.85
N ALA A 223 3.56 -5.87 -9.18
CA ALA A 223 2.67 -5.23 -8.21
C ALA A 223 1.88 -6.27 -7.39
N ALA A 224 1.34 -7.30 -8.05
CA ALA A 224 0.60 -8.38 -7.39
C ALA A 224 1.45 -9.11 -6.33
N VAL A 225 2.69 -9.47 -6.68
CA VAL A 225 3.62 -10.15 -5.77
C VAL A 225 3.93 -9.27 -4.55
N PHE A 226 4.25 -7.99 -4.76
CA PHE A 226 4.52 -7.07 -3.65
C PHE A 226 3.31 -6.87 -2.74
N MET A 227 2.10 -6.72 -3.28
CA MET A 227 0.87 -6.58 -2.49
C MET A 227 0.55 -7.83 -1.68
N ILE A 228 0.70 -9.01 -2.26
CA ILE A 228 0.50 -10.29 -1.55
C ILE A 228 1.47 -10.38 -0.37
N LEU A 229 2.76 -10.14 -0.61
CA LEU A 229 3.79 -10.19 0.42
C LEU A 229 3.48 -9.21 1.56
N LEU A 230 3.18 -7.94 1.25
CA LEU A 230 2.90 -6.94 2.27
C LEU A 230 1.58 -7.19 3.00
N GLY A 231 0.55 -7.68 2.32
CA GLY A 231 -0.70 -8.11 2.96
C GLY A 231 -0.48 -9.23 3.98
N LEU A 232 0.34 -10.24 3.64
CA LEU A 232 0.70 -11.34 4.55
C LEU A 232 1.53 -10.88 5.74
N ASP A 233 2.43 -9.91 5.56
CA ASP A 233 3.24 -9.31 6.62
C ASP A 233 2.40 -8.46 7.58
N MET A 234 1.54 -7.60 7.04
CA MET A 234 0.59 -6.78 7.82
C MET A 234 -0.42 -7.64 8.58
N ALA A 235 -0.86 -8.76 7.99
CA ALA A 235 -1.72 -9.75 8.65
C ALA A 235 -0.98 -10.60 9.70
N LYS A 236 0.35 -10.44 9.85
CA LYS A 236 1.23 -11.22 10.73
C LYS A 236 1.21 -12.73 10.47
N ILE A 237 0.87 -13.13 9.24
CA ILE A 237 0.87 -14.55 8.83
C ILE A 237 2.30 -14.99 8.53
N ILE A 238 3.05 -14.19 7.78
CA ILE A 238 4.47 -14.37 7.50
C ILE A 238 5.20 -13.12 8.00
N SER A 239 6.39 -13.26 8.60
CA SER A 239 7.23 -12.09 8.94
C SER A 239 8.36 -11.97 7.93
N ILE A 240 8.19 -11.10 6.94
CA ILE A 240 9.17 -10.92 5.86
C ILE A 240 10.52 -10.46 6.43
N GLY A 241 10.49 -9.67 7.52
CA GLY A 241 11.69 -9.25 8.24
C GLY A 241 12.54 -10.38 8.84
N LYS A 242 12.04 -11.63 8.87
CA LYS A 242 12.84 -12.82 9.24
C LYS A 242 13.52 -13.50 8.04
N ILE A 243 12.95 -13.35 6.84
CA ILE A 243 13.37 -14.01 5.60
C ILE A 243 14.43 -13.17 4.87
N ILE A 244 14.30 -11.84 4.91
CA ILE A 244 15.32 -10.94 4.32
C ILE A 244 16.55 -10.93 5.24
N PRO A 245 17.75 -11.32 4.74
CA PRO A 245 18.96 -11.33 5.56
C PRO A 245 19.34 -9.91 6.01
N SER A 246 19.65 -9.77 7.30
CA SER A 246 19.98 -8.49 7.95
C SER A 246 21.24 -7.82 7.39
N SER A 247 22.08 -8.55 6.65
CA SER A 247 23.31 -8.04 6.04
C SER A 247 23.07 -7.08 4.88
N LEU A 248 22.01 -7.28 4.09
CA LEU A 248 21.70 -6.42 2.93
C LEU A 248 21.07 -5.07 3.38
N ASN A 249 20.56 -5.02 4.62
CA ASN A 249 19.68 -3.96 5.08
C ASN A 249 20.27 -3.08 6.19
N LYS A 250 21.25 -3.57 6.97
CA LYS A 250 21.76 -2.86 8.15
C LYS A 250 22.36 -1.50 7.79
N SER A 251 23.22 -1.41 6.77
CA SER A 251 23.88 -0.15 6.41
C SER A 251 22.93 0.90 5.85
N ILE A 252 21.92 0.50 5.08
CA ILE A 252 20.93 1.44 4.52
C ILE A 252 20.00 1.94 5.62
N PHE A 253 19.49 1.03 6.47
CA PHE A 253 18.63 1.40 7.59
C PHE A 253 19.38 2.23 8.65
N LEU A 254 20.62 1.87 8.99
CA LEU A 254 21.44 2.66 9.91
C LEU A 254 21.73 4.05 9.36
N ARG A 255 22.08 4.18 8.07
CA ARG A 255 22.28 5.49 7.44
C ARG A 255 21.00 6.32 7.39
N LEU A 256 19.85 5.68 7.18
CA LEU A 256 18.57 6.35 7.15
C LEU A 256 18.17 6.80 8.56
N GLU A 257 18.34 5.95 9.57
CA GLU A 257 18.10 6.27 10.99
C GLU A 257 19.04 7.37 11.49
N ASP A 258 20.34 7.28 11.18
CA ASP A 258 21.32 8.31 11.52
C ASP A 258 20.96 9.65 10.86
N LYS A 259 20.55 9.65 9.58
CA LYS A 259 20.09 10.88 8.92
C LYS A 259 18.79 11.43 9.52
N ILE A 260 17.84 10.57 9.90
CA ILE A 260 16.60 10.97 10.58
C ILE A 260 16.92 11.61 11.93
N LYS A 261 17.87 11.04 12.70
CA LYS A 261 18.34 11.60 13.98
C LYS A 261 19.15 12.89 13.81
N THR A 262 19.96 12.99 12.75
CA THR A 262 20.80 14.17 12.47
C THR A 262 19.98 15.36 11.96
N TYR A 263 18.88 15.11 11.25
CA TYR A 263 18.00 16.14 10.70
C TYR A 263 16.54 15.97 11.17
N PRO A 264 16.25 16.13 12.47
CA PRO A 264 14.91 15.89 13.02
C PRO A 264 13.84 16.77 12.36
N ASN A 265 14.21 17.99 11.95
CA ASN A 265 13.30 18.92 11.27
C ASN A 265 13.01 18.56 9.81
N LYS A 266 13.86 17.73 9.17
CA LYS A 266 13.68 17.31 7.76
C LYS A 266 13.16 15.87 7.64
N ALA A 267 13.27 15.06 8.69
CA ALA A 267 12.77 13.69 8.71
C ALA A 267 11.30 13.56 8.29
N PRO A 268 10.35 14.42 8.73
CA PRO A 268 8.95 14.33 8.32
C PRO A 268 8.79 14.42 6.80
N PHE A 269 9.51 15.35 6.16
CA PHE A 269 9.48 15.54 4.71
C PHE A 269 9.91 14.28 3.94
N PHE A 270 11.03 13.66 4.32
CA PHE A 270 11.52 12.47 3.63
C PHE A 270 10.62 11.25 3.87
N LEU A 271 10.08 11.09 5.08
CA LEU A 271 9.13 10.01 5.36
C LEU A 271 7.83 10.21 4.58
N GLY A 272 7.36 11.44 4.45
CA GLY A 272 6.26 11.81 3.57
C GLY A 272 6.54 11.48 2.10
N ALA A 273 7.74 11.79 1.61
CA ALA A 273 8.14 11.50 0.23
C ALA A 273 8.12 10.00 -0.10
N ILE A 274 8.51 9.15 0.85
CA ILE A 274 8.52 7.69 0.69
C ILE A 274 7.10 7.11 0.56
N THR A 275 6.06 7.83 1.02
CA THR A 275 4.68 7.31 1.00
C THR A 275 4.11 7.03 -0.39
N TYR A 276 4.71 7.55 -1.46
CA TYR A 276 4.31 7.20 -2.84
C TYR A 276 4.62 5.72 -3.14
N LEU A 277 5.71 5.20 -2.58
CA LEU A 277 6.18 3.84 -2.79
C LEU A 277 5.47 2.82 -1.90
N LEU A 278 4.57 3.28 -1.01
CA LEU A 278 3.80 2.41 -0.15
C LEU A 278 2.58 1.88 -0.93
N PRO A 279 2.37 0.56 -0.97
CA PRO A 279 1.21 0.01 -1.66
C PRO A 279 -0.02 0.16 -0.76
N CYS A 280 -0.83 1.18 -1.06
CA CYS A 280 -2.21 1.24 -0.59
C CYS A 280 -3.15 1.18 -1.80
N GLY A 281 -4.24 0.40 -1.70
CA GLY A 281 -5.12 0.10 -2.84
C GLY A 281 -5.63 1.34 -3.58
N PHE A 282 -5.98 2.41 -2.86
CA PHE A 282 -6.41 3.68 -3.47
C PHE A 282 -5.27 4.40 -4.20
N THR A 283 -4.08 4.48 -3.60
CA THR A 283 -2.91 5.10 -4.25
C THR A 283 -2.54 4.31 -5.49
N GLN A 284 -2.62 2.98 -5.44
CA GLN A 284 -2.29 2.09 -6.55
C GLN A 284 -3.30 2.21 -7.70
N ALA A 285 -4.59 2.33 -7.40
CA ALA A 285 -5.61 2.59 -8.42
C ALA A 285 -5.36 3.92 -9.16
N VAL A 286 -5.02 4.98 -8.41
CA VAL A 286 -4.70 6.27 -9.01
C VAL A 286 -3.34 6.23 -9.74
N GLN A 287 -2.37 5.43 -9.27
CA GLN A 287 -1.06 5.23 -9.93
C GLN A 287 -1.19 4.57 -11.28
N VAL A 288 -2.02 3.55 -11.37
CA VAL A 288 -2.40 2.94 -12.63
C VAL A 288 -3.13 3.94 -13.52
N TYR A 289 -4.08 4.71 -12.97
CA TYR A 289 -4.80 5.72 -13.76
C TYR A 289 -3.85 6.77 -14.33
N ALA A 290 -2.91 7.27 -13.52
CA ALA A 290 -1.87 8.18 -13.95
C ALA A 290 -0.94 7.55 -15.01
N LEU A 291 -0.53 6.29 -14.85
CA LEU A 291 0.22 5.55 -15.88
C LEU A 291 -0.57 5.48 -17.21
N GLY A 292 -1.88 5.22 -17.14
CA GLY A 292 -2.76 5.06 -18.30
C GLY A 292 -3.06 6.36 -19.06
N GLN A 293 -2.84 7.54 -18.47
CA GLN A 293 -3.04 8.82 -19.14
C GLN A 293 -2.02 9.08 -20.27
N GLY A 294 -0.85 8.43 -20.25
CA GLY A 294 0.19 8.58 -21.28
C GLY A 294 0.75 10.01 -21.44
N SER A 295 0.43 10.92 -20.51
CA SER A 295 0.85 12.32 -20.50
C SER A 295 1.52 12.64 -19.16
N PRO A 296 2.85 12.88 -19.13
CA PRO A 296 3.60 13.15 -17.90
C PRO A 296 2.99 14.23 -17.01
N ILE A 297 2.50 15.30 -17.62
CA ILE A 297 1.95 16.45 -16.89
C ILE A 297 0.60 16.10 -16.27
N GLN A 298 -0.29 15.42 -17.02
CA GLN A 298 -1.59 15.01 -16.48
C GLN A 298 -1.41 14.00 -15.34
N SER A 299 -0.50 13.03 -15.52
CA SER A 299 -0.18 12.03 -14.50
C SER A 299 0.35 12.67 -13.22
N ALA A 300 1.19 13.69 -13.33
CA ALA A 300 1.70 14.45 -12.20
C ALA A 300 0.58 15.22 -11.47
N ILE A 301 -0.27 15.94 -12.20
CA ILE A 301 -1.38 16.71 -11.62
C ILE A 301 -2.37 15.78 -10.92
N THR A 302 -2.74 14.68 -11.56
CA THR A 302 -3.61 13.65 -10.98
C THR A 302 -3.06 13.14 -9.64
N MET A 303 -1.75 12.87 -9.57
CA MET A 303 -1.11 12.44 -8.32
C MET A 303 -1.09 13.51 -7.24
N VAL A 304 -0.81 14.76 -7.60
CA VAL A 304 -0.81 15.90 -6.67
C VAL A 304 -2.22 16.10 -6.10
N VAL A 305 -3.23 16.09 -6.94
CA VAL A 305 -4.64 16.26 -6.54
C VAL A 305 -5.08 15.15 -5.59
N PHE A 306 -4.70 13.90 -5.88
CA PHE A 306 -4.95 12.79 -4.97
C PHE A 306 -4.25 12.98 -3.62
N ALA A 307 -2.96 13.34 -3.63
CA ALA A 307 -2.20 13.58 -2.41
C ALA A 307 -2.82 14.72 -1.57
N LEU A 308 -3.24 15.81 -2.22
CA LEU A 308 -3.96 16.93 -1.57
C LEU A 308 -5.25 16.47 -0.90
N GLY A 309 -6.00 15.58 -1.54
CA GLY A 309 -7.20 14.97 -0.95
C GLY A 309 -6.92 14.23 0.36
N THR A 310 -5.71 13.70 0.54
CA THR A 310 -5.34 12.96 1.76
C THR A 310 -4.87 13.84 2.92
N VAL A 311 -4.54 15.11 2.66
CA VAL A 311 -3.98 16.04 3.65
C VAL A 311 -4.93 16.30 4.83
N PRO A 312 -6.25 16.58 4.63
CA PRO A 312 -7.14 16.93 5.74
C PRO A 312 -7.18 15.89 6.86
N ALA A 313 -7.30 14.59 6.53
CA ALA A 313 -7.34 13.56 7.56
C ALA A 313 -5.99 13.35 8.25
N LEU A 314 -4.87 13.44 7.53
CA LEU A 314 -3.53 13.33 8.15
C LEU A 314 -3.25 14.49 9.12
N LEU A 315 -3.72 15.71 8.80
CA LEU A 315 -3.66 16.84 9.72
C LEU A 315 -4.51 16.59 10.98
N LEU A 316 -5.70 15.99 10.85
CA LEU A 316 -6.58 15.65 11.97
C LEU A 316 -5.97 14.56 12.88
N ILE A 317 -5.22 13.60 12.33
CA ILE A 317 -4.52 12.59 13.14
C ILE A 317 -3.41 13.23 13.99
N GLY A 318 -2.73 14.25 13.44
CA GLY A 318 -1.69 14.99 14.16
C GLY A 318 -2.20 15.68 15.41
N SER A 319 -3.45 16.16 15.41
CA SER A 319 -4.08 16.71 16.61
C SER A 319 -4.63 15.63 17.56
N MET A 320 -5.13 14.52 17.01
CA MET A 320 -5.80 13.43 17.74
C MET A 320 -4.86 12.28 18.15
N SER A 321 -3.68 12.60 18.72
CA SER A 321 -2.64 11.60 19.02
C SER A 321 -2.97 10.61 20.17
N SER A 322 -4.17 10.64 20.76
CA SER A 322 -4.58 9.75 21.86
C SER A 322 -5.10 8.39 21.40
N LEU A 323 -5.36 8.20 20.10
CA LEU A 323 -5.97 6.97 19.57
C LEU A 323 -4.97 5.81 19.36
N THR A 324 -3.67 6.08 19.45
CA THR A 324 -2.59 5.10 19.15
C THR A 324 -2.27 4.14 20.30
N SER A 325 -2.77 4.39 21.51
CA SER A 325 -2.56 3.49 22.66
C SER A 325 -3.62 2.37 22.76
N ASN A 326 -4.62 2.35 21.88
CA ASN A 326 -5.73 1.42 22.00
C ASN A 326 -5.41 0.03 21.45
N LYS A 327 -5.89 -1.01 22.15
CA LYS A 327 -5.83 -2.43 21.73
C LYS A 327 -6.40 -2.69 20.32
N PHE A 328 -7.12 -1.73 19.74
CA PHE A 328 -7.70 -1.76 18.40
C PHE A 328 -6.68 -1.74 17.26
N TYR A 329 -5.56 -1.02 17.43
CA TYR A 329 -4.55 -0.84 16.37
C TYR A 329 -3.98 -2.15 15.77
N PRO A 330 -3.57 -3.16 16.57
CA PRO A 330 -3.09 -4.42 16.01
C PRO A 330 -4.18 -5.21 15.25
N TYR A 331 -5.45 -5.10 15.64
CA TYR A 331 -6.56 -5.72 14.89
C TYR A 331 -6.83 -4.98 13.58
N PHE A 332 -6.80 -3.64 13.61
CA PHE A 332 -6.94 -2.82 12.41
C PHE A 332 -5.85 -3.13 11.36
N LEU A 333 -4.59 -3.29 11.76
CA LEU A 333 -3.52 -3.70 10.85
C LEU A 333 -3.75 -5.11 10.26
N LYS A 334 -4.24 -6.07 11.06
CA LYS A 334 -4.58 -7.41 10.58
C LYS A 334 -5.69 -7.35 9.52
N VAL A 335 -6.77 -6.60 9.77
CA VAL A 335 -7.87 -6.37 8.83
C VAL A 335 -7.33 -5.80 7.52
N MET A 336 -6.53 -4.73 7.60
CA MET A 336 -5.99 -4.07 6.43
C MET A 336 -5.02 -4.96 5.65
N GLY A 337 -4.24 -5.80 6.34
CA GLY A 337 -3.39 -6.81 5.72
C GLY A 337 -4.18 -7.84 4.91
N VAL A 338 -5.30 -8.33 5.44
CA VAL A 338 -6.20 -9.26 4.71
C VAL A 338 -6.79 -8.60 3.47
N LEU A 339 -7.27 -7.35 3.58
CA LEU A 339 -7.81 -6.62 2.43
C LEU A 339 -6.75 -6.39 1.34
N VAL A 340 -5.54 -5.98 1.73
CA VAL A 340 -4.42 -5.79 0.78
C VAL A 340 -4.02 -7.11 0.13
N PHE A 341 -4.01 -8.21 0.88
CA PHE A 341 -3.76 -9.55 0.32
C PHE A 341 -4.81 -9.94 -0.72
N ILE A 342 -6.10 -9.72 -0.45
CA ILE A 342 -7.19 -10.00 -1.40
C ILE A 342 -7.00 -9.20 -2.68
N VAL A 343 -6.69 -7.90 -2.57
CA VAL A 343 -6.41 -7.04 -3.73
C VAL A 343 -5.20 -7.56 -4.51
N GLY A 344 -4.11 -7.92 -3.83
CA GLY A 344 -2.93 -8.50 -4.46
C GLY A 344 -3.24 -9.81 -5.18
N PHE A 345 -4.06 -10.68 -4.59
CA PHE A 345 -4.50 -11.94 -5.19
C PHE A 345 -5.38 -11.71 -6.43
N ILE A 346 -6.25 -10.70 -6.41
CA ILE A 346 -7.03 -10.30 -7.60
C ILE A 346 -6.10 -9.84 -8.72
N TYR A 347 -5.08 -9.03 -8.43
CA TYR A 347 -4.10 -8.59 -9.44
C TYR A 347 -3.31 -9.78 -10.01
N PHE A 348 -2.92 -10.74 -9.16
CA PHE A 348 -2.24 -11.96 -9.60
C PHE A 348 -3.14 -12.80 -10.52
N SER A 349 -4.40 -12.98 -10.14
CA SER A 349 -5.39 -13.68 -10.94
C SER A 349 -5.68 -12.99 -12.29
N ASN A 350 -5.66 -11.66 -12.31
CA ASN A 350 -5.78 -10.92 -13.55
C ASN A 350 -4.55 -11.12 -14.45
N PHE A 351 -3.34 -11.17 -13.89
CA PHE A 351 -2.13 -11.50 -14.64
C PHE A 351 -2.20 -12.91 -15.26
N THR A 352 -2.61 -13.94 -14.51
CA THR A 352 -2.71 -15.31 -15.06
C THR A 352 -3.78 -15.39 -16.16
N SER A 353 -4.82 -14.56 -16.08
CA SER A 353 -5.88 -14.52 -17.08
C SER A 353 -5.42 -14.01 -18.45
N LEU A 354 -4.36 -13.19 -18.49
CA LEU A 354 -3.72 -12.76 -19.75
C LEU A 354 -3.15 -13.96 -20.54
N TYR A 355 -2.84 -15.05 -19.84
CA TYR A 355 -2.35 -16.31 -20.41
C TYR A 355 -3.45 -17.38 -20.50
N GLY A 356 -4.72 -16.99 -20.36
CA GLY A 356 -5.87 -17.89 -20.48
C GLY A 356 -6.20 -18.71 -19.23
N ILE A 357 -5.53 -18.47 -18.09
CA ILE A 357 -5.78 -19.17 -16.82
C ILE A 357 -6.61 -18.26 -15.90
N ASN A 358 -7.89 -18.59 -15.71
CA ASN A 358 -8.78 -17.83 -14.84
C ASN A 358 -8.92 -18.51 -13.47
N ILE A 359 -8.26 -17.95 -12.46
CA ILE A 359 -8.31 -18.42 -11.07
C ILE A 359 -9.08 -17.45 -10.16
N ASN A 360 -9.83 -16.49 -10.71
CA ASN A 360 -10.55 -15.50 -9.89
C ASN A 360 -11.88 -16.10 -9.41
N PRO A 361 -12.04 -16.41 -8.11
CA PRO A 361 -13.30 -16.93 -7.57
C PRO A 361 -14.43 -15.90 -7.55
N PHE A 362 -14.10 -14.61 -7.73
CA PHE A 362 -15.06 -13.49 -7.78
C PHE A 362 -15.27 -12.94 -9.19
N ALA A 363 -14.67 -13.55 -10.23
CA ALA A 363 -14.94 -13.13 -11.59
C ALA A 363 -16.39 -13.44 -11.95
N SER A 364 -17.12 -12.43 -12.38
CA SER A 364 -18.38 -12.61 -13.08
C SER A 364 -18.13 -13.57 -14.25
N ASN A 365 -18.87 -14.68 -14.30
CA ASN A 365 -18.87 -15.56 -15.45
C ASN A 365 -19.09 -14.72 -16.72
N ILE A 366 -18.34 -15.00 -17.78
CA ILE A 366 -18.57 -14.42 -19.10
C ILE A 366 -19.91 -14.97 -19.59
N THR A 367 -21.02 -14.36 -19.16
CA THR A 367 -22.35 -14.61 -19.69
C THR A 367 -22.52 -13.70 -20.90
N GLY A 368 -21.82 -14.04 -21.97
CA GLY A 368 -22.01 -13.40 -23.26
C GLY A 368 -23.13 -14.12 -24.01
N ASN A 369 -24.29 -13.48 -24.16
CA ASN A 369 -25.20 -13.81 -25.25
C ASN A 369 -24.42 -13.49 -26.55
N GLY A 370 -23.94 -14.51 -27.25
CA GLY A 370 -22.96 -14.36 -28.32
C GLY A 370 -23.49 -13.48 -29.44
N ASN A 371 -22.87 -12.31 -29.65
CA ASN A 371 -23.17 -11.49 -30.81
C ASN A 371 -22.35 -12.02 -31.99
N SER A 372 -23.03 -12.69 -32.92
CA SER A 372 -22.45 -13.13 -34.19
C SER A 372 -22.03 -11.92 -35.02
N ALA A 373 -20.83 -11.98 -35.61
CA ALA A 373 -20.35 -10.92 -36.49
C ALA A 373 -21.28 -10.72 -37.69
N THR A 374 -21.48 -9.47 -38.10
CA THR A 374 -22.25 -9.15 -39.31
C THR A 374 -21.32 -9.18 -40.52
N VAL A 375 -21.62 -10.02 -41.52
CA VAL A 375 -20.82 -10.13 -42.73
C VAL A 375 -21.38 -9.16 -43.78
N LYS A 376 -20.57 -8.19 -44.21
CA LYS A 376 -20.88 -7.31 -45.35
C LYS A 376 -19.66 -7.25 -46.27
N ASN A 377 -19.86 -7.50 -47.56
CA ASN A 377 -18.82 -7.42 -48.60
C ASN A 377 -17.56 -8.28 -48.32
N GLY A 378 -17.72 -9.50 -47.81
CA GLY A 378 -16.60 -10.41 -47.54
C GLY A 378 -15.76 -10.06 -46.29
N VAL A 379 -16.17 -9.04 -45.52
CA VAL A 379 -15.57 -8.66 -44.24
C VAL A 379 -16.58 -8.86 -43.13
N GLN A 380 -16.16 -9.49 -42.03
CA GLN A 380 -17.00 -9.67 -40.85
C GLN A 380 -16.75 -8.55 -39.86
N THR A 381 -17.81 -7.85 -39.44
CA THR A 381 -17.70 -6.70 -38.53
C THR A 381 -18.21 -7.09 -37.14
N ILE A 382 -17.40 -6.79 -36.13
CA ILE A 382 -17.77 -6.91 -34.72
C ILE A 382 -17.72 -5.52 -34.06
N GLU A 383 -18.72 -5.21 -33.23
CA GLU A 383 -18.84 -3.91 -32.57
C GLU A 383 -18.76 -4.09 -31.05
N MET A 384 -17.83 -3.36 -30.42
CA MET A 384 -17.64 -3.35 -28.98
C MET A 384 -17.75 -1.92 -28.45
N ARG A 385 -18.46 -1.75 -27.35
CA ARG A 385 -18.44 -0.52 -26.57
C ARG A 385 -17.55 -0.70 -25.35
N VAL A 386 -16.80 0.36 -25.03
CA VAL A 386 -16.00 0.45 -23.82
C VAL A 386 -16.69 1.44 -22.88
N VAL A 387 -17.25 0.91 -21.79
CA VAL A 387 -18.03 1.63 -20.77
C VAL A 387 -17.43 1.41 -19.38
N THR A 388 -18.00 2.02 -18.34
CA THR A 388 -17.58 1.88 -16.92
C THR A 388 -17.43 0.45 -16.43
N SER A 389 -18.38 -0.39 -16.84
CA SER A 389 -18.44 -1.80 -16.44
C SER A 389 -17.52 -2.69 -17.28
N GLY A 390 -16.80 -2.13 -18.26
CA GLY A 390 -15.84 -2.82 -19.10
C GLY A 390 -16.23 -2.88 -20.57
N TYR A 391 -16.11 -4.08 -21.16
CA TYR A 391 -16.32 -4.33 -22.58
C TYR A 391 -17.72 -4.91 -22.82
N LEU A 392 -18.48 -4.28 -23.72
CA LEU A 392 -19.86 -4.67 -24.02
C LEU A 392 -20.16 -4.59 -25.52
N PRO A 393 -20.55 -5.70 -26.17
CA PRO A 393 -20.43 -7.08 -25.68
C PRO A 393 -18.95 -7.47 -25.49
N ASN A 394 -18.72 -8.46 -24.62
CA ASN A 394 -17.40 -9.05 -24.39
C ASN A 394 -17.23 -10.45 -25.00
N TYR A 395 -18.19 -10.90 -25.80
CA TYR A 395 -18.14 -12.17 -26.50
C TYR A 395 -18.54 -11.97 -27.96
N PHE A 396 -17.73 -12.49 -28.87
CA PHE A 396 -17.97 -12.44 -30.31
C PHE A 396 -17.74 -13.80 -30.93
N THR A 397 -18.47 -14.10 -32.00
CA THR A 397 -18.22 -15.27 -32.86
C THR A 397 -17.89 -14.81 -34.27
N VAL A 398 -16.76 -15.28 -34.81
CA VAL A 398 -16.22 -14.95 -36.13
C VAL A 398 -15.82 -16.21 -36.88
N LYS A 399 -15.79 -16.18 -38.21
CA LYS A 399 -15.35 -17.30 -39.06
C LYS A 399 -13.86 -17.24 -39.36
N LYS A 400 -13.24 -18.41 -39.48
CA LYS A 400 -11.85 -18.60 -39.91
C LYS A 400 -11.65 -18.08 -41.34
N ASP A 401 -10.47 -17.53 -41.61
CA ASP A 401 -10.00 -17.05 -42.92
C ASP A 401 -10.81 -15.90 -43.54
N ILE A 402 -11.74 -15.29 -42.80
CA ILE A 402 -12.48 -14.09 -43.21
C ILE A 402 -11.92 -12.86 -42.49
N PRO A 403 -11.55 -11.77 -43.20
CA PRO A 403 -11.08 -10.53 -42.57
C PRO A 403 -12.09 -9.96 -41.57
N VAL A 404 -11.65 -9.69 -40.35
CA VAL A 404 -12.44 -9.10 -39.26
C VAL A 404 -12.14 -7.61 -39.17
N LYS A 405 -13.21 -6.82 -39.18
CA LYS A 405 -13.20 -5.40 -38.80
C LYS A 405 -13.78 -5.25 -37.40
N TRP A 406 -12.92 -4.96 -36.42
CA TRP A 406 -13.36 -4.74 -35.04
C TRP A 406 -13.51 -3.25 -34.76
N VAL A 407 -14.77 -2.82 -34.70
CA VAL A 407 -15.15 -1.45 -34.37
C VAL A 407 -15.31 -1.32 -32.87
N ILE A 408 -14.58 -0.39 -32.27
CA ILE A 408 -14.56 -0.14 -30.83
C ILE A 408 -15.02 1.29 -30.59
N ASN A 409 -16.13 1.47 -29.88
CA ASN A 409 -16.62 2.77 -29.43
C ASN A 409 -16.18 3.02 -27.98
N GLY A 410 -15.26 3.96 -27.79
CA GLY A 410 -14.88 4.44 -26.46
C GLY A 410 -15.88 5.47 -25.95
N GLU A 411 -16.82 5.08 -25.10
CA GLU A 411 -17.79 6.02 -24.50
C GLU A 411 -17.22 6.63 -23.22
N ASN A 412 -16.90 5.78 -22.24
CA ASN A 412 -16.42 6.19 -20.92
C ASN A 412 -15.12 5.47 -20.58
N VAL A 413 -14.05 5.80 -21.32
CA VAL A 413 -12.79 5.07 -21.27
C VAL A 413 -11.89 5.63 -20.16
N PHE A 414 -11.67 4.88 -19.08
CA PHE A 414 -10.79 5.28 -17.98
C PHE A 414 -10.03 4.08 -17.37
N GLY A 415 -8.90 4.36 -16.72
CA GLY A 415 -8.13 3.33 -16.01
C GLY A 415 -7.64 2.23 -16.95
N CYS A 416 -7.66 0.98 -16.50
CA CYS A 416 -7.08 -0.13 -17.28
C CYS A 416 -7.80 -0.41 -18.60
N GLN A 417 -9.11 -0.14 -18.70
CA GLN A 417 -9.93 -0.44 -19.89
C GLN A 417 -9.58 0.43 -21.09
N ALA A 418 -8.86 1.53 -20.85
CA ALA A 418 -8.25 2.32 -21.91
C ALA A 418 -7.14 1.57 -22.63
N TYR A 419 -6.60 0.51 -22.06
CA TYR A 419 -5.51 -0.24 -22.66
C TYR A 419 -5.98 -1.63 -23.06
N LEU A 420 -6.32 -1.82 -24.34
CA LEU A 420 -6.75 -3.10 -24.87
C LEU A 420 -5.53 -3.97 -25.17
N VAL A 421 -5.54 -5.20 -24.66
CA VAL A 421 -4.48 -6.21 -24.87
C VAL A 421 -5.09 -7.47 -25.46
N VAL A 422 -4.58 -7.91 -26.61
CA VAL A 422 -4.97 -9.13 -27.32
C VAL A 422 -3.72 -9.98 -27.61
N PRO A 423 -3.32 -10.85 -26.68
CA PRO A 423 -2.03 -11.54 -26.76
C PRO A 423 -1.87 -12.40 -28.01
N LYS A 424 -2.89 -13.20 -28.38
CA LYS A 424 -2.81 -14.11 -29.55
C LYS A 424 -2.58 -13.38 -30.87
N LEU A 425 -3.01 -12.12 -30.97
CA LEU A 425 -2.84 -11.28 -32.16
C LEU A 425 -1.65 -10.32 -32.05
N SER A 426 -0.92 -10.33 -30.92
CA SER A 426 0.10 -9.32 -30.58
C SER A 426 -0.41 -7.88 -30.66
N ILE A 427 -1.71 -7.65 -30.44
CA ILE A 427 -2.32 -6.32 -30.51
C ILE A 427 -2.34 -5.71 -29.11
N GLN A 428 -1.81 -4.50 -28.99
CA GLN A 428 -2.02 -3.63 -27.85
C GLN A 428 -2.35 -2.24 -28.32
N LYS A 429 -3.47 -1.70 -27.85
CA LYS A 429 -3.98 -0.43 -28.36
C LYS A 429 -4.62 0.39 -27.24
N THR A 430 -4.25 1.66 -27.19
CA THR A 430 -4.96 2.62 -26.35
C THR A 430 -6.28 2.97 -27.01
N ILE A 431 -7.37 2.70 -26.30
CA ILE A 431 -8.73 3.08 -26.63
C ILE A 431 -8.90 4.55 -26.23
N VAL A 432 -9.17 5.40 -27.21
CA VAL A 432 -9.55 6.80 -26.98
C VAL A 432 -11.08 6.95 -27.03
N ALA A 433 -11.58 8.09 -26.58
CA ALA A 433 -12.99 8.42 -26.72
C ALA A 433 -13.39 8.50 -28.21
N GLY A 434 -14.53 7.91 -28.56
CA GLY A 434 -15.04 7.81 -29.92
C GLY A 434 -14.75 6.47 -30.62
N LEU A 435 -15.03 6.44 -31.93
CA LEU A 435 -14.92 5.24 -32.76
C LEU A 435 -13.48 5.01 -33.23
N GLN A 436 -13.02 3.77 -33.11
CA GLN A 436 -11.75 3.30 -33.65
C GLN A 436 -11.87 1.87 -34.16
N THR A 437 -10.98 1.50 -35.07
CA THR A 437 -11.04 0.21 -35.74
C THR A 437 -9.74 -0.56 -35.56
N ILE A 438 -9.86 -1.88 -35.46
CA ILE A 438 -8.76 -2.84 -35.48
C ILE A 438 -9.11 -3.91 -36.52
N ASP A 439 -8.22 -4.11 -37.48
CA ASP A 439 -8.40 -5.11 -38.52
C ASP A 439 -7.47 -6.31 -38.26
N PHE A 440 -8.00 -7.52 -38.39
CA PHE A 440 -7.21 -8.74 -38.29
C PHE A 440 -7.86 -9.89 -39.08
N THR A 441 -7.11 -10.93 -39.41
CA THR A 441 -7.64 -12.14 -40.05
C THR A 441 -7.29 -13.37 -39.22
N PRO A 442 -8.28 -14.08 -38.65
CA PRO A 442 -8.02 -15.27 -37.85
C PRO A 442 -7.72 -16.49 -38.74
N THR A 443 -6.53 -17.08 -38.61
CA THR A 443 -6.07 -18.25 -39.39
C THR A 443 -6.26 -19.60 -38.68
N GLU A 444 -6.63 -19.58 -37.40
CA GLU A 444 -6.80 -20.76 -36.56
C GLU A 444 -8.12 -20.69 -35.81
N THR A 445 -8.79 -21.84 -35.67
CA THR A 445 -9.97 -21.98 -34.82
C THR A 445 -9.61 -21.88 -33.33
N GLY A 446 -10.64 -21.61 -32.51
CA GLY A 446 -10.50 -21.48 -31.06
C GLY A 446 -10.65 -20.04 -30.58
N PHE A 447 -10.09 -19.72 -29.42
CA PHE A 447 -10.39 -18.47 -28.73
C PHE A 447 -9.27 -17.46 -28.83
N ILE A 448 -9.61 -16.24 -29.23
CA ILE A 448 -8.78 -15.06 -29.13
C ILE A 448 -9.27 -14.29 -27.91
N ASN A 449 -8.54 -14.40 -26.81
CA ASN A 449 -8.85 -13.67 -25.58
C ASN A 449 -8.33 -12.24 -25.67
N PHE A 450 -9.13 -11.28 -25.20
CA PHE A 450 -8.73 -9.89 -25.05
C PHE A 450 -9.07 -9.37 -23.65
N SER A 451 -8.33 -8.38 -23.19
CA SER A 451 -8.51 -7.83 -21.86
C SER A 451 -8.03 -6.38 -21.75
N CYS A 452 -8.29 -5.74 -20.62
CA CYS A 452 -7.66 -4.47 -20.26
C CYS A 452 -6.18 -4.68 -19.89
N GLY A 453 -5.38 -3.63 -19.81
CA GLY A 453 -3.94 -3.72 -19.55
C GLY A 453 -3.56 -4.39 -18.23
N MET A 454 -4.51 -4.45 -17.30
CA MET A 454 -4.38 -5.12 -16.01
C MET A 454 -5.04 -6.49 -15.96
N GLY A 455 -5.67 -6.97 -17.04
CA GLY A 455 -6.41 -8.24 -17.08
C GLY A 455 -7.74 -8.24 -16.31
N MET A 456 -8.26 -7.08 -15.89
CA MET A 456 -9.49 -6.97 -15.09
C MET A 456 -10.75 -7.12 -15.94
N TYR A 457 -10.95 -6.24 -16.93
CA TYR A 457 -12.03 -6.37 -17.90
C TYR A 457 -11.59 -7.30 -19.03
N ARG A 458 -12.46 -8.21 -19.43
CA ARG A 458 -12.12 -9.35 -20.29
C ARG A 458 -13.21 -9.58 -21.32
N GLY A 459 -12.79 -10.14 -22.44
CA GLY A 459 -13.68 -10.72 -23.43
C GLY A 459 -12.98 -11.75 -24.30
N ARG A 460 -13.74 -12.39 -25.18
CA ARG A 460 -13.22 -13.38 -26.12
C ARG A 460 -13.88 -13.26 -27.48
N ILE A 461 -13.10 -13.59 -28.50
CA ILE A 461 -13.57 -13.80 -29.85
C ILE A 461 -13.40 -15.30 -30.14
N GLU A 462 -14.50 -15.99 -30.39
CA GLU A 462 -14.53 -17.39 -30.79
C GLU A 462 -14.42 -17.48 -32.32
N VAL A 463 -13.37 -18.14 -32.79
CA VAL A 463 -13.15 -18.42 -34.21
C VAL A 463 -13.71 -19.80 -34.53
N VAL A 464 -14.80 -19.82 -35.30
CA VAL A 464 -15.46 -21.02 -35.82
C VAL A 464 -15.09 -21.25 -37.29
N ASN A 465 -15.36 -22.45 -37.81
CA ASN A 465 -15.14 -22.78 -39.22
C ASN A 465 -16.11 -22.05 -40.18
#